data_AF-A0A929K5V9-F1
#
_entry.id   AF-A0A929K5V9-F1
#
_cell.length_a   1.000
_cell.length_b   1.000
_cell.length_c   1.000
_cell.angle_alpha   90.00
_cell.angle_beta   90.00
_cell.angle_gamma   90.00
#
_symmetry.space_group_name_H-M   'P 1'
#
loop_
_entity.id
_entity.type
_entity.pdbx_description
1 polymer ?
#
loop_
_entity_poly.entity_id
_entity_poly.type
_entity_poly.pdbx_seq_one_letter_code
_entity_poly.pdbx_strand_id
1 'polypeptide(L)'
;MFKRKYSIVALILCIVILLSALSIAAEPFKTKLNLFERLVVMGLLPQTGNFATLKIVTEANMMLGATDEESVLAGLEPTPEGAVLARKGWDKVPEKEFIFKETLLKLIKDALTALNEADPPRLTMEHFRVYEKFMIVKEEK
;
A
#
# COMPACT_ATOMS: atom_id res chain seq x y z
N MET A 1 1.65 -38.39 -43.00
CA MET A 1 0.60 -37.72 -42.18
C MET A 1 0.92 -37.60 -40.69
N PHE A 2 1.80 -38.43 -40.09
CA PHE A 2 2.05 -38.41 -38.64
C PHE A 2 2.87 -37.20 -38.11
N LYS A 3 3.86 -36.68 -38.85
CA LYS A 3 4.71 -35.56 -38.39
C LYS A 3 3.96 -34.26 -38.07
N ARG A 4 2.83 -34.00 -38.75
CA ARG A 4 2.04 -32.76 -38.55
C ARG A 4 1.30 -32.73 -37.22
N LYS A 5 0.92 -33.90 -36.69
CA LYS A 5 0.18 -34.02 -35.42
C LYS A 5 1.09 -33.79 -34.21
N TYR A 6 2.32 -34.29 -34.23
CA TYR A 6 3.30 -34.08 -33.15
C TYR A 6 3.72 -32.61 -32.99
N SER A 7 3.81 -31.86 -34.09
CA SER A 7 4.15 -30.43 -34.05
C SER A 7 3.07 -29.58 -33.37
N ILE A 8 1.79 -29.96 -33.51
CA ILE A 8 0.67 -29.22 -32.89
C ILE A 8 0.62 -29.52 -31.40
N VAL A 9 0.83 -30.78 -30.99
CA VAL A 9 0.85 -31.17 -29.57
C VAL A 9 2.01 -30.48 -28.83
N ALA A 10 3.20 -30.42 -29.44
CA ALA A 10 4.34 -29.71 -28.86
C ALA A 10 4.09 -28.20 -28.72
N LEU A 11 3.43 -27.57 -29.72
CA LEU A 11 3.07 -26.16 -29.67
C LEU A 11 2.06 -25.87 -28.55
N ILE A 12 1.03 -26.71 -28.41
CA ILE A 12 0.04 -26.59 -27.34
C ILE A 12 0.70 -26.77 -25.97
N LEU A 13 1.61 -27.74 -25.83
CA LEU A 13 2.35 -27.95 -24.58
C LEU A 13 3.23 -26.73 -24.22
N CYS A 14 3.93 -26.14 -25.19
CA CYS A 14 4.69 -24.92 -24.98
C CYS A 14 3.80 -23.74 -24.58
N ILE A 15 2.62 -23.58 -25.20
CA ILE A 15 1.68 -22.52 -24.83
C ILE A 15 1.15 -22.72 -23.41
N VAL A 16 0.83 -23.96 -23.02
CA VAL A 16 0.39 -24.28 -21.65
C VAL A 16 1.50 -24.02 -20.63
N ILE A 17 2.76 -24.36 -20.94
CA ILE A 17 3.92 -24.09 -20.08
C ILE A 17 4.21 -22.59 -19.99
N LEU A 18 4.07 -21.84 -21.09
CA LEU A 18 4.22 -20.39 -21.09
C LEU A 18 3.08 -19.70 -20.33
N LEU A 19 1.85 -20.18 -20.46
CA LEU A 19 0.69 -19.67 -19.72
C LEU A 19 0.78 -19.98 -18.21
N SER A 20 1.30 -21.15 -17.84
CA SER A 20 1.52 -21.49 -16.42
C SER A 20 2.69 -20.70 -15.83
N ALA A 21 3.73 -20.39 -16.62
CA ALA A 21 4.83 -19.52 -16.20
C ALA A 21 4.44 -18.03 -16.11
N LEU A 22 3.40 -17.59 -16.83
CA LEU A 22 2.87 -16.22 -16.72
C LEU A 22 1.98 -15.99 -15.48
N SER A 23 1.56 -17.05 -14.79
CA SER A 23 0.74 -16.94 -13.57
C SER A 23 1.55 -16.75 -12.28
N ILE A 24 2.76 -16.16 -12.36
CA ILE A 24 3.41 -15.60 -11.18
C ILE A 24 2.61 -14.36 -10.78
N ALA A 25 1.44 -14.58 -10.16
CA ALA A 25 0.70 -13.54 -9.50
C ALA A 25 1.61 -13.02 -8.40
N ALA A 26 2.14 -11.80 -8.58
CA ALA A 26 2.93 -11.14 -7.57
C ALA A 26 2.13 -11.19 -6.25
N GLU A 27 2.73 -11.79 -5.22
CA GLU A 27 2.06 -11.88 -3.93
C GLU A 27 1.67 -10.47 -3.47
N PRO A 28 0.45 -10.30 -2.92
CA PRO A 28 -0.01 -8.99 -2.55
C PRO A 28 0.88 -8.46 -1.43
N PHE A 29 1.35 -7.22 -1.57
CA PHE A 29 2.24 -6.61 -0.60
C PHE A 29 1.52 -6.47 0.76
N LYS A 30 2.13 -7.00 1.81
CA LYS A 30 1.61 -6.93 3.18
C LYS A 30 2.58 -6.16 4.06
N THR A 31 2.04 -5.32 4.94
CA THR A 31 2.84 -4.69 5.98
C THR A 31 1.99 -4.36 7.20
N LYS A 32 2.61 -4.39 8.37
CA LYS A 32 1.97 -3.96 9.62
C LYS A 32 2.14 -2.47 9.79
N LEU A 33 1.06 -1.77 10.09
CA LEU A 33 1.07 -0.33 10.35
C LEU A 33 0.45 -0.03 11.72
N ASN A 34 1.09 0.86 12.47
CA ASN A 34 0.43 1.51 13.61
C ASN A 34 -0.50 2.64 13.13
N LEU A 35 -1.30 3.18 14.05
CA LEU A 35 -2.28 4.21 13.74
C LEU A 35 -1.64 5.49 13.18
N PHE A 36 -0.47 5.90 13.67
CA PHE A 36 0.23 7.09 13.16
C PHE A 36 0.74 6.88 11.74
N GLU A 37 1.38 5.74 11.47
CA GLU A 37 1.85 5.39 10.12
C GLU A 37 0.70 5.33 9.11
N ARG A 38 -0.50 4.88 9.52
CA ARG A 38 -1.70 4.90 8.68
C ARG A 38 -2.11 6.32 8.29
N LEU A 39 -2.07 7.26 9.23
CA LEU A 39 -2.34 8.67 8.95
C LEU A 39 -1.30 9.28 7.99
N VAL A 40 -0.03 8.94 8.18
CA VAL A 40 1.03 9.35 7.24
C VAL A 40 0.77 8.79 5.85
N VAL A 41 0.41 7.50 5.72
CA VAL A 41 0.06 6.90 4.42
C VAL A 41 -1.14 7.59 3.79
N MET A 42 -2.19 7.91 4.56
CA MET A 42 -3.35 8.68 4.07
C MET A 42 -2.94 10.07 3.57
N GLY A 43 -2.00 10.73 4.26
CA GLY A 43 -1.46 12.03 3.87
C GLY A 43 -0.64 12.01 2.57
N LEU A 44 -0.12 10.84 2.16
CA LEU A 44 0.58 10.65 0.89
C LEU A 44 -0.37 10.52 -0.31
N LEU A 45 -1.64 10.21 -0.07
CA LEU A 45 -2.60 9.94 -1.14
C LEU A 45 -3.00 11.23 -1.88
N PRO A 46 -3.16 11.18 -3.22
CA PRO A 46 -3.50 12.36 -3.99
C PRO A 46 -4.91 12.86 -3.64
N GLN A 47 -5.01 14.17 -3.39
CA GLN A 47 -6.28 14.84 -3.06
C GLN A 47 -7.08 15.24 -4.32
N THR A 48 -6.46 15.15 -5.49
CA THR A 48 -7.05 15.48 -6.79
C THR A 48 -6.74 14.39 -7.81
N GLY A 49 -7.67 14.11 -8.71
CA GLY A 49 -7.47 13.11 -9.77
C GLY A 49 -8.76 12.81 -10.52
N ASN A 50 -8.70 11.83 -11.41
CA ASN A 50 -9.91 11.31 -12.06
C ASN A 50 -10.74 10.45 -11.08
N PHE A 51 -11.97 10.09 -11.48
CA PHE A 51 -12.87 9.29 -10.66
C PHE A 51 -12.25 7.96 -10.18
N ALA A 52 -11.47 7.28 -11.02
CA ALA A 52 -10.84 6.02 -10.65
C ALA A 52 -9.79 6.19 -9.55
N THR A 53 -8.95 7.22 -9.66
CA THR A 53 -7.98 7.57 -8.61
C THR A 53 -8.68 7.93 -7.31
N LEU A 54 -9.70 8.80 -7.35
CA LEU A 54 -10.42 9.23 -6.16
C LEU A 54 -11.18 8.08 -5.48
N LYS A 55 -11.70 7.13 -6.25
CA LYS A 55 -12.31 5.91 -5.73
C LYS A 55 -11.29 5.06 -4.96
N ILE A 56 -10.10 4.85 -5.53
CA ILE A 56 -9.01 4.12 -4.86
C ILE A 56 -8.60 4.82 -3.56
N VAL A 57 -8.46 6.15 -3.58
CA VAL A 57 -8.14 6.95 -2.39
C VAL A 57 -9.23 6.83 -1.32
N THR A 58 -10.50 6.86 -1.71
CA THR A 58 -11.63 6.70 -0.79
C THR A 58 -11.61 5.32 -0.12
N GLU A 59 -11.43 4.25 -0.90
CA GLU A 59 -11.31 2.89 -0.37
C GLU A 59 -10.10 2.75 0.57
N ALA A 60 -8.96 3.37 0.24
CA ALA A 60 -7.78 3.39 1.08
C ALA A 60 -8.01 4.13 2.41
N ASN A 61 -8.68 5.29 2.37
CA ASN A 61 -9.02 6.06 3.58
C ASN A 61 -9.97 5.28 4.49
N MET A 62 -10.94 4.56 3.95
CA MET A 62 -11.81 3.68 4.73
C MET A 62 -11.06 2.50 5.35
N MET A 63 -10.10 1.94 4.61
CA MET A 63 -9.27 0.83 5.09
C MET A 63 -8.32 1.26 6.21
N LEU A 64 -7.67 2.42 6.05
CA LEU A 64 -6.63 2.95 6.94
C LEU A 64 -7.18 3.82 8.08
N GLY A 65 -8.43 4.28 8.00
CA GLY A 65 -9.06 5.11 9.04
C GLY A 65 -9.26 4.36 10.36
N ALA A 66 -9.16 5.09 11.48
CA ALA A 66 -9.34 4.53 12.82
C ALA A 66 -10.73 3.88 12.96
N THR A 67 -10.81 2.70 13.59
CA THR A 67 -12.11 2.19 14.06
C THR A 67 -12.55 2.91 15.32
N ASP A 68 -13.80 2.72 15.74
CA ASP A 68 -14.32 3.30 16.98
C ASP A 68 -13.53 2.80 18.20
N GLU A 69 -13.17 1.51 18.21
CA GLU A 69 -12.37 0.91 19.28
C GLU A 69 -10.96 1.51 19.32
N GLU A 70 -10.31 1.63 18.16
CA GLU A 70 -8.98 2.25 18.05
C GLU A 70 -9.02 3.72 18.50
N SER A 71 -10.10 4.43 18.17
CA SER A 71 -10.31 5.82 18.55
C SER A 71 -10.41 5.97 20.08
N VAL A 72 -11.13 5.08 20.74
CA VAL A 72 -11.25 5.04 22.21
C VAL A 72 -9.92 4.67 22.89
N LEU A 73 -9.16 3.74 22.30
CA LEU A 73 -7.86 3.29 22.81
C LEU A 73 -6.81 4.40 22.74
N ALA A 74 -6.69 5.08 21.61
CA ALA A 74 -5.78 6.20 21.43
C ALA A 74 -6.27 7.49 22.10
N GLY A 75 -7.56 7.57 22.46
CA GLY A 75 -8.19 8.79 22.95
C GLY A 75 -8.15 9.89 21.88
N LEU A 76 -8.62 9.56 20.68
CA LEU A 76 -8.65 10.50 19.56
C LEU A 76 -9.66 11.61 19.82
N GLU A 77 -9.18 12.85 19.81
CA GLU A 77 -10.01 14.05 19.95
C GLU A 77 -9.71 15.01 18.80
N PRO A 78 -10.74 15.51 18.08
CA PRO A 78 -10.56 16.57 17.12
C PRO A 78 -10.21 17.87 17.83
N THR A 79 -9.33 18.65 17.22
CA THR A 79 -8.99 20.02 17.64
C THR A 79 -9.87 21.03 16.89
N PRO A 80 -10.08 22.24 17.45
CA PRO A 80 -10.78 23.32 16.74
C PRO A 80 -10.18 23.64 15.37
N GLU A 81 -8.87 23.41 15.20
CA GLU A 81 -8.11 23.64 13.98
C GLU A 81 -8.21 22.49 12.96
N GLY A 82 -8.93 21.41 13.29
CA GLY A 82 -9.15 20.26 12.40
C GLY A 82 -8.08 19.17 12.46
N ALA A 83 -7.07 19.29 13.33
CA ALA A 83 -6.13 18.21 13.63
C ALA A 83 -6.75 17.18 14.60
N VAL A 84 -6.14 15.99 14.72
CA VAL A 84 -6.55 14.94 15.67
C VAL A 84 -5.44 14.70 16.70
N LEU A 85 -5.78 14.76 17.98
CA LEU A 85 -4.87 14.44 19.08
C LEU A 85 -5.13 13.03 19.60
N ALA A 86 -4.08 12.25 19.83
CA ALA A 86 -4.15 10.98 20.55
C ALA A 86 -3.80 11.19 22.03
N ARG A 87 -4.80 11.50 22.87
CA ARG A 87 -4.60 11.84 24.30
C ARG A 87 -3.94 10.73 25.11
N LYS A 88 -4.19 9.47 24.75
CA LYS A 88 -3.66 8.29 25.46
C LYS A 88 -2.38 7.75 24.81
N GLY A 89 -1.99 8.29 23.65
CA GLY A 89 -0.83 7.89 22.88
C GLY A 89 -1.15 7.00 21.70
N TRP A 90 -0.42 7.20 20.60
CA TRP A 90 -0.52 6.41 19.36
C TRP A 90 -0.10 4.94 19.56
N ASP A 91 0.71 4.67 20.58
CA ASP A 91 1.25 3.35 20.95
C ASP A 91 0.21 2.43 21.61
N LYS A 92 -0.96 2.96 22.01
CA LYS A 92 -2.03 2.16 22.63
C LYS A 92 -2.82 1.33 21.63
N VAL A 93 -2.73 1.67 20.36
CA VAL A 93 -3.37 0.92 19.28
C VAL A 93 -2.35 -0.08 18.72
N PRO A 94 -2.63 -1.40 18.79
CA PRO A 94 -1.71 -2.40 18.26
C PRO A 94 -1.53 -2.23 16.74
N GLU A 95 -0.36 -2.62 16.23
CA GLU A 95 -0.14 -2.63 14.78
C GLU A 95 -1.08 -3.63 14.10
N LYS A 96 -1.64 -3.23 12.97
CA LYS A 96 -2.54 -4.04 12.15
C LYS A 96 -1.89 -4.34 10.81
N GLU A 97 -2.05 -5.57 10.33
CA GLU A 97 -1.58 -5.95 9.01
C GLU A 97 -2.55 -5.46 7.93
N PHE A 98 -2.01 -4.87 6.87
CA PHE A 98 -2.75 -4.38 5.72
C PHE A 98 -2.22 -5.03 4.45
N ILE A 99 -3.14 -5.31 3.52
CA ILE A 99 -2.85 -5.88 2.21
C ILE A 99 -3.05 -4.79 1.17
N PHE A 100 -1.98 -4.38 0.50
CA PHE A 100 -2.01 -3.31 -0.49
C PHE A 100 -2.14 -3.90 -1.89
N LYS A 101 -3.19 -3.49 -2.60
CA LYS A 101 -3.31 -3.73 -4.04
C LYS A 101 -2.21 -2.97 -4.77
N GLU A 102 -1.76 -3.51 -5.89
CA GLU A 102 -0.68 -2.94 -6.72
C GLU A 102 -0.90 -1.47 -7.07
N THR A 103 -2.14 -1.09 -7.42
CA THR A 103 -2.47 0.31 -7.77
C THR A 103 -2.30 1.27 -6.60
N LEU A 104 -2.76 0.90 -5.40
CA LEU A 104 -2.58 1.71 -4.19
C LEU A 104 -1.10 1.74 -3.76
N LEU A 105 -0.42 0.60 -3.82
CA LEU A 105 1.00 0.51 -3.53
C LEU A 105 1.82 1.43 -4.44
N LYS A 106 1.49 1.45 -5.73
CA LYS A 106 2.13 2.35 -6.70
C LYS A 106 1.91 3.81 -6.33
N LEU A 107 0.70 4.23 -5.98
CA LEU A 107 0.43 5.61 -5.56
C LEU A 107 1.28 6.03 -4.34
N ILE A 108 1.41 5.14 -3.34
CA ILE A 108 2.20 5.41 -2.14
C ILE A 108 3.68 5.51 -2.48
N LYS A 109 4.21 4.58 -3.29
CA LYS A 109 5.62 4.58 -3.72
C LYS A 109 5.95 5.81 -4.56
N ASP A 110 5.07 6.17 -5.50
CA ASP A 110 5.22 7.36 -6.34
C ASP A 110 5.26 8.62 -5.48
N ALA A 111 4.39 8.74 -4.46
CA ALA A 111 4.37 9.87 -3.55
C ALA A 111 5.64 9.97 -2.69
N LEU A 112 6.10 8.85 -2.10
CA LEU A 112 7.34 8.81 -1.32
C LEU A 112 8.58 9.15 -2.18
N THR A 113 8.61 8.65 -3.41
CA THR A 113 9.68 8.95 -4.38
C THR A 113 9.69 10.45 -4.71
N ALA A 114 8.53 11.03 -5.01
CA ALA A 114 8.40 12.46 -5.29
C ALA A 114 8.83 13.34 -4.11
N LEU A 115 8.55 12.93 -2.86
CA LEU A 115 9.01 13.66 -1.67
C LEU A 115 10.53 13.56 -1.46
N ASN A 116 11.12 12.40 -1.77
CA ASN A 116 12.55 12.16 -1.64
C ASN A 116 13.36 12.91 -2.72
N GLU A 117 12.85 12.92 -3.94
CA GLU A 117 13.50 13.52 -5.12
C GLU A 117 13.17 15.01 -5.31
N ALA A 118 12.29 15.59 -4.49
CA ALA A 118 12.00 17.02 -4.52
C ALA A 118 13.26 17.87 -4.23
N ASP A 119 13.29 19.08 -4.79
CA ASP A 119 14.33 20.08 -4.49
C ASP A 119 13.68 21.35 -3.92
N PRO A 120 13.85 21.65 -2.61
CA PRO A 120 14.55 20.82 -1.61
C PRO A 120 13.74 19.54 -1.25
N PRO A 121 14.40 18.51 -0.69
CA PRO A 121 13.73 17.29 -0.25
C PRO A 121 12.63 17.58 0.78
N ARG A 122 11.50 16.86 0.67
CA ARG A 122 10.30 17.09 1.49
C ARG A 122 9.94 15.92 2.41
N LEU A 123 10.75 14.85 2.43
CA LEU A 123 10.62 13.82 3.44
C LEU A 123 10.86 14.41 4.82
N THR A 124 9.96 14.09 5.75
CA THR A 124 10.05 14.46 7.16
C THR A 124 10.29 13.21 8.01
N MET A 125 10.61 13.40 9.29
CA MET A 125 10.77 12.28 10.24
C MET A 125 9.54 11.38 10.33
N GLU A 126 8.35 11.93 10.09
CA GLU A 126 7.09 11.20 10.09
C GLU A 126 7.03 10.18 8.95
N HIS A 127 7.68 10.47 7.83
CA HIS A 127 7.74 9.59 6.67
C HIS A 127 8.75 8.46 6.83
N PHE A 128 9.74 8.57 7.73
CA PHE A 128 10.88 7.66 7.79
C PHE A 128 10.46 6.18 7.89
N ARG A 129 9.61 5.84 8.88
CA ARG A 129 9.14 4.47 9.08
C ARG A 129 8.28 3.94 7.93
N VAL A 130 7.45 4.81 7.35
CA VAL A 130 6.63 4.46 6.17
C VAL A 130 7.54 4.22 4.97
N TYR A 131 8.54 5.07 4.75
CA TYR A 131 9.51 4.91 3.68
C TYR A 131 10.24 3.57 3.78
N GLU A 132 10.77 3.21 4.97
CA GLU A 132 11.41 1.91 5.19
C GLU A 132 10.47 0.75 4.84
N LYS A 133 9.21 0.78 5.33
CA LYS A 133 8.25 -0.30 5.09
C LYS A 133 7.89 -0.46 3.62
N PHE A 134 7.71 0.63 2.89
CA PHE A 134 7.19 0.59 1.51
C PHE A 134 8.27 0.53 0.44
N MET A 135 9.46 1.10 0.69
CA MET A 135 10.53 1.21 -0.31
C MET A 135 11.65 0.18 -0.10
N ILE A 136 11.95 -0.17 1.16
CA ILE A 136 13.04 -1.08 1.49
C ILE A 136 12.43 -2.45 1.77
N VAL A 137 12.25 -3.25 0.71
CA VAL A 137 11.75 -4.62 0.82
C VAL A 137 12.71 -5.41 1.73
N LYS A 138 12.24 -5.79 2.92
CA LYS A 138 12.92 -6.83 3.70
C LYS A 138 12.65 -8.15 2.99
N GLU A 139 13.69 -8.78 2.45
CA GLU A 139 13.63 -10.20 2.15
C GLU A 139 13.38 -10.93 3.48
N GLU A 140 12.17 -11.40 3.70
CA GLU A 140 11.90 -12.37 4.75
C GLU A 140 12.65 -13.66 4.35
N LYS A 141 13.78 -13.91 5.03
CA LYS A 141 14.55 -15.16 4.94
C LYS A 141 13.82 -16.32 5.58
#